data_AF-A0A975M2C3-F1
#
_entry.id   AF-A0A975M2C3-F1
#
_cell.length_a   1.000
_cell.length_b   1.000
_cell.length_c   1.000
_cell.angle_alpha   90.00
_cell.angle_beta   90.00
_cell.angle_gamma   90.00
#
_symmetry.space_group_name_H-M   'P 1'
#
loop_
_entity.id
_entity.type
_entity.pdbx_description
1 polymer ?
#
loop_
_entity_poly.entity_id
_entity_poly.type
_entity_poly.pdbx_seq_one_letter_code
_entity_poly.pdbx_strand_id
1 'polypeptide(L)' 'MHCASCVYSCPVDIQPTQIMNAYKSRDKDMINTLEVNKCIECGLCSYVCPSKIHLTDYMRLAKRFASK' A
#
# COMPACT_ATOMS: atom_id res chain seq x y z
N MET A 1 -2.65 -18.60 4.87
CA MET A 1 -3.76 -17.62 5.01
C MET A 1 -3.27 -16.26 4.56
N HIS A 2 -3.79 -15.73 3.44
CA HIS A 2 -3.42 -14.40 2.95
C HIS A 2 -4.38 -13.37 3.55
N CYS A 3 -3.85 -12.42 4.31
CA CYS A 3 -4.64 -11.37 4.95
C CYS A 3 -4.86 -10.21 3.97
N ALA A 4 -6.12 -9.86 3.72
CA ALA A 4 -6.52 -8.74 2.86
C ALA A 4 -7.33 -7.67 3.62
N SER A 5 -7.33 -7.69 4.95
CA SER A 5 -8.14 -6.79 5.80
C SER A 5 -7.91 -5.31 5.53
N CYS A 6 -6.68 -4.95 5.15
CA CYS A 6 -6.32 -3.58 4.80
C CYS A 6 -6.93 -3.09 3.48
N VAL A 7 -7.31 -3.99 2.56
CA VAL A 7 -8.05 -3.65 1.33
C VAL A 7 -9.50 -3.32 1.67
N TYR A 8 -10.16 -4.20 2.44
CA TYR A 8 -11.56 -4.02 2.85
C TYR A 8 -11.80 -2.77 3.71
N SER A 9 -10.80 -2.33 4.46
CA SER A 9 -10.90 -1.14 5.31
C SER A 9 -10.46 0.14 4.60
N CYS A 10 -10.02 0.06 3.33
CA CYS A 10 -9.47 1.21 2.64
C CYS A 10 -10.59 2.05 2.01
N PRO A 11 -10.69 3.35 2.30
CA PRO A 11 -11.74 4.21 1.75
C PRO A 11 -11.58 4.50 0.25
N VAL A 12 -10.39 4.25 -0.30
CA VAL A 12 -10.05 4.50 -1.71
C VAL A 12 -9.79 3.21 -2.49
N ASP A 13 -10.16 2.06 -1.93
CA ASP A 13 -10.09 0.72 -2.55
C ASP A 13 -8.72 0.40 -3.20
N ILE A 14 -7.63 0.78 -2.54
CA ILE A 14 -6.28 0.43 -2.98
C ILE A 14 -5.83 -0.89 -2.36
N GLN A 15 -4.86 -1.55 -3.00
CA GLN A 15 -4.25 -2.77 -2.49
C GLN A 15 -2.88 -2.50 -1.82
N PRO A 16 -2.85 -2.15 -0.52
CA PRO A 16 -1.60 -1.81 0.15
C PRO A 16 -0.62 -2.98 0.25
N THR A 17 -1.10 -4.22 0.30
CA THR A 17 -0.25 -5.43 0.26
C THR A 17 0.47 -5.58 -1.07
N GLN A 18 -0.24 -5.39 -2.20
CA GLN A 18 0.34 -5.43 -3.54
C GLN A 18 1.38 -4.33 -3.72
N ILE A 19 1.06 -3.10 -3.32
CA ILE A 19 1.99 -1.96 -3.46
C ILE A 19 3.23 -2.17 -2.60
N MET A 20 3.09 -2.70 -1.38
CA MET A 20 4.25 -3.06 -0.54
C MET A 20 5.12 -4.10 -1.25
N ASN A 21 4.52 -5.14 -1.83
CA ASN A 21 5.27 -6.16 -2.58
C ASN A 21 5.95 -5.59 -3.82
N ALA A 22 5.24 -4.78 -4.60
CA ALA A 22 5.79 -4.10 -5.77
C ALA A 22 6.97 -3.18 -5.39
N TYR A 23 6.83 -2.44 -4.28
CA TYR A 23 7.93 -1.63 -3.73
C TYR A 23 9.13 -2.48 -3.28
N LYS A 24 8.89 -3.63 -2.64
CA LYS A 24 9.96 -4.58 -2.28
C LYS A 24 10.67 -5.16 -3.50
N SER A 25 9.93 -5.48 -4.57
CA SER A 25 10.48 -5.92 -5.85
C SER A 25 11.08 -4.77 -6.68
N ARG A 26 10.91 -3.51 -6.25
CA ARG A 26 11.27 -2.28 -6.99
C ARG A 26 10.57 -2.18 -8.37
N ASP A 27 9.39 -2.77 -8.49
CA ASP A 27 8.54 -2.75 -9.68
C ASP A 27 7.72 -1.45 -9.76
N LYS A 28 8.27 -0.47 -10.49
CA LYS A 28 7.64 0.85 -10.63
C LYS A 28 6.35 0.80 -11.46
N ASP A 29 6.34 0.00 -12.53
CA ASP A 29 5.16 -0.22 -13.38
C ASP A 29 3.97 -0.76 -12.60
N MET A 30 4.22 -1.73 -11.72
CA MET A 30 3.18 -2.32 -10.88
C MET A 30 2.67 -1.30 -9.85
N ILE A 31 3.54 -0.52 -9.23
CA ILE A 31 3.14 0.56 -8.31
C ILE A 31 2.27 1.61 -9.01
N ASN A 32 2.61 1.96 -10.26
CA ASN A 32 1.82 2.91 -11.05
C ASN A 32 0.45 2.33 -11.43
N THR A 33 0.43 1.05 -11.81
CA THR A 33 -0.81 0.29 -12.12
C THR A 33 -1.74 0.20 -10.91
N LEU A 34 -1.17 0.07 -9.71
CA LEU A 34 -1.89 0.02 -8.43
C LEU A 34 -2.36 1.41 -7.93
N GLU A 35 -2.10 2.47 -8.71
CA GLU A 35 -2.53 3.83 -8.43
C GLU A 35 -2.19 4.29 -7.00
N VAL A 36 -0.96 4.03 -6.53
CA VAL A 36 -0.50 4.44 -5.19
C VAL A 36 -0.70 5.94 -4.92
N ASN A 37 -0.79 6.75 -5.98
CA ASN A 37 -1.09 8.17 -5.91
C ASN A 37 -2.45 8.50 -5.29
N LYS A 38 -3.43 7.59 -5.38
CA LYS A 38 -4.74 7.70 -4.71
C LYS A 38 -4.64 7.53 -3.19
N CYS A 39 -3.53 6.97 -2.69
CA CYS A 39 -3.34 6.83 -1.26
C CYS A 39 -3.24 8.21 -0.58
N ILE A 40 -4.16 8.46 0.34
CA ILE A 40 -4.24 9.65 1.19
C ILE A 40 -3.53 9.49 2.54
N GLU A 41 -2.76 8.41 2.73
CA GLU A 41 -1.96 8.18 3.94
C GLU A 41 -2.80 8.15 5.23
N CYS A 42 -4.04 7.65 5.14
CA CYS A 42 -5.02 7.65 6.24
C CYS A 42 -4.66 6.76 7.46
N GLY A 43 -3.63 5.91 7.37
CA GLY A 43 -3.20 5.07 8.51
C GLY A 43 -4.03 3.81 8.80
N LEU A 44 -5.25 3.71 8.26
CA LEU A 44 -6.18 2.59 8.52
C LEU A 44 -5.56 1.22 8.22
N CYS A 45 -4.83 1.09 7.11
CA CYS A 45 -4.21 -0.17 6.72
C CYS A 45 -3.20 -0.70 7.76
N SER A 46 -2.46 0.19 8.43
CA SER A 46 -1.53 -0.19 9.50
C SER A 46 -2.26 -0.54 10.80
N TYR A 47 -3.40 0.11 11.06
CA TYR A 47 -4.20 -0.10 12.25
C TYR A 47 -4.93 -1.45 12.22
N VAL A 48 -5.54 -1.81 11.09
CA VAL A 48 -6.29 -3.07 10.93
C VAL A 48 -5.38 -4.29 10.70
N CYS A 49 -4.07 -4.07 10.50
CA CYS A 49 -3.14 -5.14 10.21
C CYS A 49 -2.87 -5.96 11.48
N PRO A 50 -3.26 -7.25 11.54
CA PRO A 50 -3.01 -8.08 12.72
C PRO A 50 -1.52 -8.33 12.98
N SER A 51 -0.69 -8.21 11.94
CA SER A 51 0.76 -8.38 12.01
C SER A 51 1.50 -7.09 12.42
N LYS A 52 0.79 -5.99 12.72
CA LYS A 52 1.36 -4.67 13.06
C LYS A 52 2.38 -4.15 12.04
N ILE A 53 2.17 -4.46 10.77
CA ILE A 53 3.03 -3.99 9.68
C ILE A 53 2.65 -2.53 9.37
N HIS A 54 3.65 -1.65 9.35
CA HIS A 54 3.47 -0.24 9.00
C HIS A 54 3.25 -0.04 7.48
N LEU A 55 2.10 -0.51 6.97
CA LEU A 55 1.74 -0.39 5.56
C LEU A 55 1.71 1.07 5.09
N THR A 56 1.40 2.01 5.97
CA THR A 56 1.35 3.44 5.67
C THR A 56 2.73 4.01 5.31
N ASP A 57 3.81 3.57 5.96
CA ASP A 57 5.17 3.97 5.59
C ASP A 57 5.55 3.44 4.21
N TYR A 58 5.18 2.19 3.91
CA TYR A 58 5.39 1.63 2.57
C TYR A 58 4.60 2.37 1.48
N MET A 59 3.36 2.80 1.76
CA MET A 59 2.59 3.66 0.84
C MET A 59 3.32 4.96 0.54
N ARG A 60 3.85 5.64 1.57
CA ARG A 60 4.62 6.89 1.43
C ARG A 60 5.86 6.69 0.57
N LEU A 61 6.62 5.64 0.86
CA LEU A 61 7.82 5.28 0.12
C LEU A 61 7.50 4.92 -1.33
N ALA A 62 6.47 4.11 -1.56
CA ALA A 62 6.02 3.72 -2.88
C ALA A 62 5.52 4.92 -3.69
N LYS A 63 4.79 5.87 -3.09
CA LYS A 63 4.36 7.12 -3.72
C LYS A 63 5.54 7.98 -4.15
N ARG A 64 6.55 8.13 -3.28
CA ARG A 64 7.81 8.81 -3.62
C ARG A 64 8.57 8.09 -4.73
N PHE A 65 8.55 6.76 -4.74
CA PHE A 65 9.21 5.94 -5.76
C PHE A 65 8.50 6.05 -7.11
N ALA A 66 7.16 6.07 -7.14
CA ALA A 66 6.34 6.20 -8.34
C ALA A 66 6.40 7.61 -8.96
N SER A 67 6.57 8.65 -8.14
CA SER A 67 6.69 10.03 -8.61
C SER A 67 8.10 10.41 -9.09
N LYS A 68 9.08 9.50 -8.94
CA LYS A 68 10.42 9.63 -9.51
C LYS A 68 10.47 8.98 -10.89
#